data_AF-A0A8X6T010-F1
#
_entry.id   AF-A0A8X6T010-F1
#
_cell.length_a   1.000
_cell.length_b   1.000
_cell.length_c   1.000
_cell.angle_alpha   90.00
_cell.angle_beta   90.00
_cell.angle_gamma   90.00
#
_symmetry.space_group_name_H-M   'P 1'
#
loop_
_entity.id
_entity.type
_entity.pdbx_description
1 polymer ?
#
loop_
_entity_poly.entity_id
_entity_poly.type
_entity_poly.pdbx_seq_one_letter_code
_entity_poly.pdbx_strand_id
1 'polypeptide(L)'
;MCKRKKIPDLNESFSSFGDSVGILNAIMNLNILAFVFKNEVHCKMCNSGLDMQVLKGKSGLAITFVLKCFACPYRVEFSSSNFHEGTQIATINTRFVYAMRSIGKGAEAGRMFCGVMNLPQPPTRFSPYGKRILNAAKLVYEDSIQNAAKEAICEK
;
A
#
# COMPACT_ATOMS: atom_id res chain seq x y z
N MET A 1 19.64 -3.02 26.58
CA MET A 1 19.47 -2.87 25.12
C MET A 1 18.05 -2.38 24.84
N CYS A 2 17.88 -1.10 24.52
CA CYS A 2 16.57 -0.53 24.21
C CYS A 2 16.22 -0.88 22.76
N LYS A 3 15.16 -1.66 22.53
CA LYS A 3 14.68 -1.98 21.18
C LYS A 3 14.23 -0.67 20.53
N ARG A 4 14.95 -0.21 19.50
CA ARG A 4 14.51 0.91 18.65
C ARG A 4 13.14 0.56 18.08
N LYS A 5 12.12 1.36 18.36
CA LYS A 5 10.88 1.32 17.60
C LYS A 5 11.23 1.63 16.14
N LYS A 6 10.94 0.70 15.24
CA LYS A 6 11.20 0.88 13.81
C LYS A 6 10.31 2.03 13.34
N ILE A 7 10.92 3.17 13.05
CA ILE A 7 10.22 4.31 12.47
C ILE A 7 9.74 3.87 11.08
N PRO A 8 8.47 4.12 10.69
CA PRO A 8 8.06 3.92 9.31
C PRO A 8 8.87 4.89 8.45
N ASP A 9 9.86 4.37 7.74
CA ASP A 9 10.63 5.18 6.81
C ASP A 9 9.72 5.59 5.64
N LEU A 10 9.43 6.90 5.58
CA LEU A 10 8.67 7.50 4.48
C LEU A 10 9.54 7.72 3.23
N ASN A 11 10.87 7.65 3.37
CA ASN A 11 11.89 7.86 2.33
C ASN A 11 12.45 6.57 1.73
N GLU A 12 12.18 5.38 2.29
CA GLU A 12 12.76 4.11 1.83
C GLU A 12 12.42 3.73 0.37
N SER A 13 11.60 4.52 -0.35
CA SER A 13 11.11 4.16 -1.69
C SER A 13 11.17 5.25 -2.77
N PHE A 14 12.04 6.27 -2.70
CA PHE A 14 12.26 7.15 -3.87
C PHE A 14 13.66 7.01 -4.51
N SER A 15 14.70 6.80 -3.71
CA SER A 15 16.08 6.63 -4.21
C SER A 15 16.49 5.17 -4.45
N SER A 16 15.69 4.20 -4.00
CA SER A 16 15.97 2.75 -4.08
C SER A 16 15.37 2.06 -5.31
N PHE A 17 14.76 2.80 -6.25
CA PHE A 17 14.15 2.26 -7.47
C PHE A 17 15.16 1.61 -8.45
N GLY A 18 16.46 1.69 -8.20
CA GLY A 18 17.51 1.16 -9.07
C GLY A 18 17.85 -0.32 -8.87
N ASP A 19 18.13 -0.76 -7.64
CA ASP A 19 19.02 -1.92 -7.48
C ASP A 19 18.62 -2.96 -6.41
N SER A 20 17.35 -3.00 -5.99
CA SER A 20 16.87 -4.08 -5.12
C SER A 20 15.69 -4.82 -5.74
N VAL A 21 15.70 -6.15 -5.65
CA VAL A 21 14.55 -7.03 -5.90
C VAL A 21 13.51 -6.75 -4.80
N GLY A 22 12.90 -5.56 -4.87
CA GLY A 22 11.99 -5.00 -3.88
C GLY A 22 10.55 -5.15 -4.34
N ILE A 23 9.67 -5.49 -3.39
CA ILE A 23 8.24 -5.67 -3.61
C ILE A 23 7.62 -4.31 -4.02
N LEU A 24 7.31 -4.16 -5.32
CA LEU A 24 6.73 -2.95 -5.91
C LEU A 24 5.19 -2.96 -5.80
N ASN A 25 4.58 -1.78 -5.62
CA ASN A 25 3.14 -1.61 -5.88
C ASN A 25 2.93 -1.34 -7.36
N ALA A 26 2.37 -2.30 -8.09
CA ALA A 26 2.08 -2.16 -9.52
C ALA A 26 0.61 -1.83 -9.78
N ILE A 27 0.34 -1.00 -10.79
CA ILE A 27 -1.01 -0.82 -11.34
C ILE A 27 -1.23 -1.90 -12.40
N MET A 28 -2.23 -2.75 -12.19
CA MET A 28 -2.49 -3.91 -13.05
C MET A 28 -3.98 -4.04 -13.36
N ASN A 29 -4.31 -4.43 -14.60
CA ASN A 29 -5.65 -4.83 -14.97
C ASN A 29 -5.98 -6.19 -14.33
N LEU A 30 -6.93 -6.19 -13.39
CA LEU A 30 -7.29 -7.39 -12.62
C LEU A 30 -7.89 -8.51 -13.46
N ASN A 31 -8.40 -8.23 -14.66
CA ASN A 31 -8.89 -9.27 -15.58
C ASN A 31 -7.75 -10.15 -16.10
N ILE A 32 -6.57 -9.57 -16.32
CA ILE A 32 -5.37 -10.32 -16.72
C ILE A 32 -4.97 -11.27 -15.60
N LEU A 33 -4.94 -10.77 -14.36
CA LEU A 33 -4.62 -11.60 -13.20
C LEU A 33 -5.67 -12.69 -12.97
N ALA A 34 -6.96 -12.38 -13.11
CA ALA A 34 -8.04 -13.36 -13.02
C ALA A 34 -7.89 -14.47 -14.06
N PHE A 35 -7.52 -14.12 -15.29
CA PHE A 35 -7.25 -15.08 -16.35
C PHE A 35 -6.09 -16.01 -16.00
N VAL A 36 -5.00 -15.48 -15.45
CA VAL A 36 -3.85 -16.30 -15.00
C VAL A 36 -4.29 -17.29 -13.90
N PHE A 37 -5.04 -16.83 -12.89
CA PHE A 37 -5.54 -17.72 -11.85
C PHE A 37 -6.45 -18.83 -12.38
N LYS A 38 -7.27 -18.52 -13.39
CA LYS A 38 -8.21 -19.47 -13.97
C LYS A 38 -7.54 -20.56 -14.80
N ASN A 39 -6.51 -20.22 -15.56
CA ASN A 39 -5.90 -21.14 -16.55
C ASN A 39 -4.59 -21.75 -16.09
N GLU A 40 -3.82 -21.05 -15.26
CA GLU A 40 -2.45 -21.46 -14.90
C GLU A 40 -2.33 -21.92 -13.44
N VAL A 41 -3.30 -21.59 -12.58
CA VAL A 41 -3.21 -21.87 -11.13
C VAL A 41 -4.21 -22.95 -10.71
N HIS A 42 -3.69 -23.98 -10.08
CA HIS A 42 -4.46 -25.12 -9.61
C HIS A 42 -4.72 -25.05 -8.10
N CYS A 43 -5.88 -25.54 -7.69
CA CYS A 43 -6.28 -25.68 -6.30
C CYS A 43 -5.37 -26.70 -5.61
N LYS A 44 -4.69 -26.26 -4.55
CA LYS A 44 -3.79 -27.11 -3.77
C LYS A 44 -4.45 -28.35 -3.14
N MET A 45 -5.78 -28.38 -3.01
CA MET A 45 -6.51 -29.46 -2.34
C MET A 45 -7.02 -30.56 -3.30
N CYS A 46 -7.36 -30.20 -4.53
CA CYS A 46 -8.01 -31.12 -5.49
C CYS A 46 -7.54 -30.97 -6.93
N ASN A 47 -6.54 -30.11 -7.16
CA ASN A 47 -5.92 -29.85 -8.46
C ASN A 47 -6.85 -29.33 -9.57
N SER A 48 -8.09 -28.91 -9.24
CA SER A 48 -8.98 -28.20 -10.16
C SER A 48 -8.59 -26.73 -10.30
N GLY A 49 -9.17 -25.99 -11.25
CA GLY A 49 -8.89 -24.56 -11.44
C GLY A 49 -9.40 -23.66 -10.30
N LEU A 50 -8.88 -22.43 -10.25
CA LEU A 50 -9.27 -21.39 -9.29
C LEU A 50 -9.94 -20.19 -9.98
N ASP A 51 -11.01 -19.69 -9.38
CA ASP A 51 -11.65 -18.43 -9.76
C ASP A 51 -11.19 -17.30 -8.84
N MET A 52 -10.70 -16.20 -9.41
CA MET A 52 -10.37 -14.99 -8.66
C MET A 52 -11.52 -13.99 -8.75
N GLN A 53 -12.13 -13.70 -7.61
CA GLN A 53 -13.20 -12.71 -7.48
C GLN A 53 -12.70 -11.48 -6.74
N VAL A 54 -13.10 -10.32 -7.24
CA VAL A 54 -12.85 -9.03 -6.58
C VAL A 54 -14.06 -8.69 -5.71
N LEU A 55 -13.86 -8.61 -4.39
CA LEU A 55 -14.86 -8.03 -3.50
C LEU A 55 -14.73 -6.50 -3.54
N LYS A 56 -15.88 -5.80 -3.48
CA LYS A 56 -15.87 -4.34 -3.37
C LYS A 56 -14.98 -3.94 -2.18
N GLY A 57 -13.94 -3.15 -2.46
CA GLY A 57 -13.06 -2.60 -1.45
C GLY A 57 -13.85 -1.78 -0.44
N LYS A 58 -13.63 -2.02 0.85
CA LYS A 58 -14.39 -1.35 1.93
C LYS A 58 -14.07 0.15 2.03
N SER A 59 -12.87 0.57 1.65
CA SER A 59 -12.48 1.99 1.60
C SER A 59 -11.17 2.22 0.84
N GLY A 60 -11.20 3.10 -0.17
CA GLY A 60 -10.01 3.53 -0.90
C GLY A 60 -9.53 2.54 -1.98
N LEU A 61 -8.22 2.56 -2.22
CA LEU A 61 -7.53 1.79 -3.26
C LEU A 61 -7.21 0.35 -2.87
N ALA A 62 -7.41 -0.02 -1.61
CA ALA A 62 -7.23 -1.39 -1.17
C ALA A 62 -8.42 -2.25 -1.58
N ILE A 63 -8.13 -3.38 -2.22
CA ILE A 63 -9.11 -4.32 -2.75
C ILE A 63 -8.95 -5.64 -2.01
N THR A 64 -10.07 -6.30 -1.74
CA THR A 64 -10.09 -7.67 -1.20
C THR A 64 -10.36 -8.65 -2.34
N PHE A 65 -9.52 -9.67 -2.45
CA PHE A 65 -9.67 -10.77 -3.39
C PHE A 65 -10.18 -12.01 -2.67
N VAL A 66 -10.96 -12.80 -3.37
CA VAL A 66 -11.34 -14.15 -2.95
C VAL A 66 -10.97 -15.12 -4.07
N LEU A 67 -10.14 -16.11 -3.75
CA LEU A 67 -9.91 -17.26 -4.62
C LEU A 67 -10.82 -18.40 -4.20
N LYS A 68 -11.56 -18.97 -5.14
CA LYS A 68 -12.45 -20.12 -4.93
C LYS A 68 -12.08 -21.24 -5.89
N CYS A 69 -12.06 -22.47 -5.39
CA CYS A 69 -11.95 -23.64 -6.27
C CYS A 69 -13.29 -23.92 -6.97
N PHE A 70 -13.24 -24.37 -8.22
CA PHE A 70 -14.43 -24.78 -8.96
C PHE A 70 -15.06 -26.09 -8.44
N ALA A 71 -14.25 -26.97 -7.85
CA ALA A 71 -14.66 -28.35 -7.54
C ALA A 71 -14.75 -28.69 -6.05
N CYS A 72 -14.12 -27.91 -5.16
CA CYS A 72 -14.10 -28.21 -3.73
C CYS A 72 -14.34 -26.96 -2.87
N PRO A 73 -14.59 -27.11 -1.56
CA PRO A 73 -14.86 -25.98 -0.66
C PRO A 73 -13.67 -25.04 -0.41
N TYR A 74 -12.53 -25.25 -1.09
CA TYR A 74 -11.35 -24.41 -0.92
C TYR A 74 -11.67 -22.96 -1.29
N ARG A 75 -11.42 -22.07 -0.32
CA ARG A 75 -11.59 -20.63 -0.44
C ARG A 75 -10.53 -19.93 0.39
N VAL A 76 -9.92 -18.90 -0.18
CA VAL A 76 -9.02 -18.00 0.56
C VAL A 76 -9.35 -16.56 0.22
N GLU A 77 -9.29 -15.70 1.23
CA GLU A 77 -9.47 -14.26 1.11
C GLU A 77 -8.15 -13.55 1.44
N PHE A 78 -7.77 -12.56 0.62
CA PHE A 78 -6.57 -11.77 0.84
C PHE A 78 -6.72 -10.34 0.34
N SER A 79 -5.85 -9.44 0.78
CA SER A 79 -5.88 -8.00 0.46
C SER A 79 -4.79 -7.63 -0.54
N SER A 80 -5.08 -6.64 -1.40
CA SER A 80 -4.10 -6.02 -2.31
C SER A 80 -3.08 -5.11 -1.60
N SER A 81 -3.27 -4.86 -0.30
CA SER A 81 -2.42 -3.98 0.49
C SER A 81 -2.30 -4.49 1.91
N ASN A 82 -1.12 -4.28 2.51
CA ASN A 82 -0.93 -4.38 3.94
C ASN A 82 -1.71 -3.27 4.67
N PHE A 83 -1.89 -3.46 5.97
CA PHE A 83 -2.53 -2.49 6.87
C PHE A 83 -1.51 -1.99 7.87
N HIS A 84 -1.67 -0.73 8.29
CA HIS A 84 -0.88 -0.19 9.40
C HIS A 84 -1.23 -0.93 10.69
N GLU A 85 -0.20 -1.34 11.44
CA GLU A 85 -0.33 -2.12 12.68
C GLU A 85 -1.36 -1.49 13.64
N GLY A 86 -2.24 -2.34 14.19
CA GLY A 86 -3.30 -1.93 15.11
C GLY A 86 -4.42 -1.10 14.48
N THR A 87 -4.49 -0.98 13.14
CA THR A 87 -5.52 -0.16 12.48
C THR A 87 -6.12 -0.83 11.24
N GLN A 88 -7.27 -0.34 10.79
CA GLN A 88 -7.92 -0.74 9.54
C GLN A 88 -7.53 0.16 8.35
N ILE A 89 -6.38 0.85 8.44
CA ILE A 89 -5.92 1.76 7.39
C ILE A 89 -4.94 1.02 6.49
N ALA A 90 -5.31 0.86 5.22
CA ALA A 90 -4.44 0.26 4.23
C ALA A 90 -3.24 1.18 3.91
N THR A 91 -2.05 0.61 3.79
CA THR A 91 -0.81 1.35 3.50
C THR A 91 -0.86 2.04 2.15
N ILE A 92 -1.48 1.42 1.13
CA ILE A 92 -1.67 2.00 -0.20
C ILE A 92 -2.47 3.32 -0.15
N ASN A 93 -3.46 3.42 0.74
CA ASN A 93 -4.26 4.62 0.91
C ASN A 93 -3.44 5.76 1.52
N THR A 94 -2.59 5.48 2.51
CA THR A 94 -1.65 6.47 3.05
C THR A 94 -0.66 6.95 2.00
N ARG A 95 -0.09 6.03 1.21
CA ARG A 95 0.84 6.35 0.12
C ARG A 95 0.16 7.23 -0.93
N PHE A 96 -1.07 6.91 -1.31
CA PHE A 96 -1.83 7.72 -2.28
C PHE A 96 -2.10 9.13 -1.77
N VAL A 97 -2.57 9.28 -0.52
CA VAL A 97 -2.80 10.61 0.06
C VAL A 97 -1.51 11.40 0.16
N TYR A 98 -0.41 10.75 0.58
CA TYR A 98 0.91 11.38 0.61
C TYR A 98 1.34 11.84 -0.79
N ALA A 99 1.26 10.97 -1.80
CA ALA A 99 1.59 11.29 -3.18
C ALA A 99 0.79 12.51 -3.69
N MET A 100 -0.52 12.52 -3.49
CA MET A 100 -1.37 13.66 -3.87
C MET A 100 -0.94 14.95 -3.17
N ARG A 101 -0.60 14.90 -1.87
CA ARG A 101 -0.11 16.07 -1.12
C ARG A 101 1.25 16.54 -1.62
N SER A 102 2.17 15.63 -1.93
CA SER A 102 3.50 15.95 -2.44
C SER A 102 3.45 16.70 -3.78
N ILE A 103 2.44 16.44 -4.61
CA ILE A 103 2.22 17.16 -5.88
C ILE A 103 1.24 18.34 -5.75
N GLY A 104 0.89 18.77 -4.53
CA GLY A 104 -0.01 19.89 -4.28
C GLY A 104 -1.47 19.64 -4.68
N LYS A 105 -1.90 18.38 -4.75
CA LYS A 105 -3.26 17.98 -5.14
C LYS A 105 -4.08 17.44 -3.96
N GLY A 106 -5.38 17.71 -4.02
CA GLY A 106 -6.37 17.32 -3.01
C GLY A 106 -7.18 16.07 -3.38
N ALA A 107 -8.21 15.79 -2.58
CA ALA A 107 -9.07 14.63 -2.78
C ALA A 107 -9.80 14.63 -4.13
N GLU A 108 -10.22 15.79 -4.64
CA GLU A 108 -10.90 15.91 -5.95
C GLU A 108 -10.01 15.43 -7.11
N ALA A 109 -8.78 15.92 -7.17
CA ALA A 109 -7.82 15.49 -8.17
C ALA A 109 -7.50 14.00 -8.03
N GLY A 110 -7.43 13.48 -6.80
CA GLY A 110 -7.29 12.05 -6.54
C GLY A 110 -8.47 11.23 -7.09
N ARG A 111 -9.71 11.69 -6.92
CA ARG A 111 -10.90 11.03 -7.48
C ARG A 111 -10.89 11.05 -9.00
N MET A 112 -10.55 12.18 -9.60
CA MET A 112 -10.40 12.31 -11.05
C MET A 112 -9.34 11.34 -11.58
N PHE A 113 -8.16 11.31 -10.95
CA PHE A 113 -7.09 10.39 -11.30
C PHE A 113 -7.54 8.93 -11.26
N CYS A 114 -8.16 8.50 -10.15
CA CYS A 114 -8.68 7.13 -10.04
C CYS A 114 -9.75 6.82 -11.08
N GLY A 115 -10.67 7.77 -11.35
CA GLY A 115 -11.71 7.60 -12.35
C GLY A 115 -11.15 7.43 -13.77
N VAL A 116 -10.21 8.29 -14.17
CA VAL A 116 -9.55 8.23 -15.49
C VAL A 116 -8.75 6.93 -15.66
N MET A 117 -8.10 6.47 -14.60
CA MET A 117 -7.29 5.24 -14.61
C MET A 117 -8.11 3.96 -14.39
N ASN A 118 -9.44 4.04 -14.25
CA ASN A 118 -10.31 2.93 -13.88
C ASN A 118 -9.86 2.17 -12.61
N LEU A 119 -9.44 2.92 -11.59
CA LEU A 119 -9.03 2.41 -10.28
C LEU A 119 -10.20 2.50 -9.28
N PRO A 120 -10.15 1.78 -8.15
CA PRO A 120 -11.08 2.02 -7.05
C PRO A 120 -11.06 3.48 -6.61
N GLN A 121 -12.20 3.95 -6.11
CA GLN A 121 -12.28 5.32 -5.60
C GLN A 121 -11.31 5.50 -4.42
N PRO A 122 -10.60 6.64 -4.35
CA PRO A 122 -9.67 6.89 -3.26
C PRO A 122 -10.42 7.07 -1.93
N PRO A 123 -9.70 7.08 -0.79
CA PRO A 123 -10.33 7.27 0.51
C PRO A 123 -11.18 8.56 0.57
N THR A 124 -12.41 8.46 1.07
CA THR A 124 -13.36 9.58 1.11
C THR A 124 -12.87 10.73 2.00
N ARG A 125 -12.09 10.43 3.05
CA ARG A 125 -11.56 11.42 3.98
C ARG A 125 -10.04 11.37 4.01
N PHE A 126 -9.39 12.45 3.60
CA PHE A 126 -7.92 12.56 3.66
C PHE A 126 -7.41 12.95 5.06
N SER A 127 -8.26 13.49 5.93
CA SER A 127 -7.83 14.01 7.24
C SER A 127 -7.18 12.97 8.17
N PRO A 128 -7.63 11.69 8.27
CA PRO A 128 -6.97 10.71 9.12
C PRO A 128 -5.58 10.36 8.60
N TYR A 129 -5.42 10.34 7.29
CA TYR A 129 -4.14 10.09 6.63
C TYR A 129 -3.19 11.28 6.81
N GLY A 130 -3.71 12.52 6.69
CA GLY A 130 -2.95 13.74 6.93
C GLY A 130 -2.35 13.80 8.33
N LYS A 131 -3.10 13.40 9.37
CA LYS A 131 -2.56 13.31 10.75
C LYS A 131 -1.39 12.32 10.85
N ARG A 132 -1.50 11.16 10.21
CA ARG A 132 -0.42 10.15 10.20
C ARG A 132 0.81 10.66 9.46
N ILE A 133 0.62 11.28 8.30
CA ILE A 133 1.69 11.87 7.49
C ILE A 133 2.39 12.97 8.30
N LEU A 134 1.64 13.85 8.95
CA LEU A 134 2.20 14.91 9.81
C LEU A 134 3.03 14.33 10.95
N ASN A 135 2.53 13.30 11.65
CA ASN A 135 3.25 12.68 12.75
C ASN A 135 4.56 12.04 12.27
N ALA A 136 4.54 11.35 11.14
CA ALA A 136 5.74 10.76 10.56
C ALA A 136 6.73 11.84 10.08
N ALA A 137 6.25 12.94 9.49
CA ALA A 137 7.09 14.07 9.11
C ALA A 137 7.77 14.74 10.34
N LYS A 138 7.05 14.87 11.46
CA LYS A 138 7.62 15.38 12.72
C LYS A 138 8.73 14.48 13.25
N LEU A 139 8.53 13.16 13.23
CA LEU A 139 9.55 12.20 13.67
C LEU A 139 10.82 12.30 12.80
N VAL A 140 10.67 12.39 11.48
CA VAL A 140 11.81 12.56 10.56
C VAL A 140 12.51 13.90 10.80
N TYR A 141 11.75 14.97 11.04
CA TYR A 141 12.30 16.28 11.37
C TYR A 141 13.11 16.25 12.67
N GLU A 142 12.57 15.65 13.74
CA GLU A 142 13.24 15.50 15.02
C GLU A 142 14.55 14.69 14.89
N ASP A 143 14.52 13.57 14.17
CA ASP A 143 15.70 12.75 13.91
C ASP A 143 16.75 13.50 13.07
N SER A 144 16.31 14.19 12.01
CA SER A 144 17.18 14.97 11.13
C SER A 144 17.90 16.08 11.90
N ILE A 145 17.21 16.80 12.79
CA ILE A 145 17.83 17.83 13.62
C ILE A 145 18.81 17.22 14.61
N GLN A 146 18.47 16.09 15.24
CA GLN A 146 19.37 15.41 16.17
C GLN A 146 20.64 14.91 15.48
N ASN A 147 20.54 14.42 14.25
CA ASN A 147 21.70 13.97 13.48
C ASN A 147 22.57 15.15 13.06
N ALA A 148 21.98 16.23 12.52
CA ALA A 148 22.71 17.45 12.18
C ALA A 148 23.43 18.06 13.40
N ALA A 149 22.79 18.07 14.57
CA ALA A 149 23.41 18.54 15.81
C ALA A 149 24.62 17.68 16.24
N LYS A 150 24.58 16.36 16.04
CA LYS A 150 25.72 15.47 16.34
C LYS A 150 26.86 15.68 15.36
N GLU A 151 26.56 15.81 14.06
CA GLU A 151 27.56 16.07 13.01
C GLU A 151 28.32 17.36 13.32
N ALA A 152 27.63 18.44 13.70
CA ALA A 152 28.24 19.72 14.07
C ALA A 152 29.17 19.66 15.31
N ILE A 153 29.01 18.67 16.19
CA ILE A 153 29.87 18.48 17.38
C ILE A 153 31.06 17.55 17.07
N CYS A 154 30.91 16.67 16.07
CA CYS A 154 31.92 15.69 15.69
C CYS A 154 32.94 16.19 14.64
N GLU A 155 32.83 17.43 14.14
CA GLU A 155 33.90 18.09 13.39
C GLU A 155 35.10 18.40 14.31
N LYS A 156 36.08 17.48 14.33
CA LYS A 156 37.46 17.69 14.78
C LYS A 156 38.42 17.16 13.74
#